data_AF-A0A1T5DG68-F1
#
_entry.id   AF-A0A1T5DG68-F1
#
_cell.length_a   1.000
_cell.length_b   1.000
_cell.length_c   1.000
_cell.angle_alpha   90.00
_cell.angle_beta   90.00
_cell.angle_gamma   90.00
#
_symmetry.space_group_name_H-M   'P 1'
#
loop_
_entity.id
_entity.type
_entity.pdbx_description
1 polymer ?
#
loop_
_entity_poly.entity_id
_entity_poly.type
_entity_poly.pdbx_seq_one_letter_code
_entity_poly.pdbx_strand_id
1 'polypeptide(L)'
;MKYLKVKLFLVLFVVVIANSMAQEITSFASMWGMEYYQDDQKITKKDVKDLFSKNEEVYMHWKKADTKEVVAGVALLGQFAVGIWGISELINDDPNLSNRDKAKNAIGPLAGSLGAGIIGAIFLNSANKSRKRAILSYNKQFDKKTTFRLEPVANGSGFGLAIKW
;
A
#
# COMPACT_ATOMS: atom_id res chain seq x y z
N MET A 1 22.33 2.09 48.27
CA MET A 1 21.08 2.05 47.47
C MET A 1 21.00 3.10 46.35
N LYS A 2 21.41 4.37 46.54
CA LYS A 2 21.36 5.40 45.48
C LYS A 2 22.05 5.00 44.16
N TYR A 3 23.26 4.47 44.22
CA TYR A 3 24.03 4.07 43.03
C TYR A 3 23.42 2.88 42.27
N LEU A 4 22.72 1.97 42.97
CA LEU A 4 22.03 0.84 42.34
C LEU A 4 20.83 1.31 41.50
N LYS A 5 20.07 2.29 42.02
CA LYS A 5 18.95 2.90 41.30
C LYS A 5 19.40 3.65 40.04
N VAL A 6 20.52 4.36 40.12
CA VAL A 6 21.10 5.09 38.97
C VAL A 6 21.58 4.12 37.89
N LYS A 7 22.26 3.03 38.28
CA LYS A 7 22.68 1.99 37.32
C LYS A 7 21.49 1.32 36.63
N LEU A 8 20.44 0.99 37.40
CA LEU A 8 19.22 0.40 36.85
C LEU A 8 18.53 1.35 35.86
N PHE A 9 18.45 2.64 36.18
CA PHE A 9 17.89 3.65 35.29
C PHE A 9 18.68 3.78 33.99
N LEU A 10 20.02 3.79 34.05
CA LEU A 10 20.87 3.84 32.86
C LEU A 10 20.69 2.60 31.98
N VAL A 11 20.57 1.41 32.56
CA VAL A 11 20.31 0.17 31.81
C VAL A 11 18.95 0.23 31.13
N LEU A 12 17.90 0.64 31.84
CA LEU A 12 16.56 0.83 31.27
C LEU A 12 16.56 1.87 30.14
N PHE A 13 17.29 2.98 30.32
CA PHE A 13 17.40 4.03 29.32
C PHE A 13 18.07 3.53 28.04
N VAL A 14 19.18 2.80 28.15
CA VAL A 14 19.87 2.20 26.99
C VAL A 14 18.98 1.19 26.27
N VAL A 15 18.23 0.36 27.01
CA VAL A 15 17.29 -0.61 26.42
C VAL A 15 16.17 0.10 25.64
N VAL A 16 15.63 1.20 26.16
CA VAL A 16 14.57 1.95 25.45
C VAL A 16 15.08 2.57 24.15
N ILE A 17 16.28 3.18 24.16
CA ILE A 17 16.84 3.81 22.96
C ILE A 17 17.19 2.78 21.89
N ALA A 18 17.66 1.59 22.28
CA ALA A 18 17.98 0.52 21.34
C ALA A 18 16.75 -0.04 20.59
N ASN A 19 15.55 0.09 21.16
CA ASN A 19 14.31 -0.39 20.56
C ASN A 19 13.51 0.69 19.81
N SER A 20 13.96 1.95 19.83
CA SER A 20 13.30 3.06 19.14
C SER A 20 13.85 3.26 17.72
N MET A 21 13.96 2.18 16.93
CA MET A 21 14.24 2.32 15.50
C MET A 21 12.95 2.65 14.76
N ALA A 22 12.99 3.71 13.96
CA ALA A 22 11.94 4.01 13.00
C ALA A 22 11.91 2.88 11.95
N GLN A 23 10.75 2.28 11.74
CA GLN A 23 10.59 1.17 10.79
C GLN A 23 9.89 1.68 9.54
N GLU A 24 10.62 1.69 8.42
CA GLU A 24 10.10 2.16 7.14
C GLU A 24 9.40 1.04 6.39
N ILE A 25 8.35 1.40 5.64
CA ILE A 25 7.66 0.46 4.76
C ILE A 25 8.21 0.60 3.35
N THR A 26 8.61 -0.50 2.75
CA THR A 26 8.97 -0.58 1.33
C THR A 26 7.99 -1.49 0.60
N SER A 27 7.90 -1.32 -0.73
CA SER A 27 7.00 -2.14 -1.54
C SER A 27 7.57 -2.44 -2.91
N PHE A 28 7.35 -3.68 -3.35
CA PHE A 28 7.82 -4.18 -4.64
C PHE A 28 6.65 -4.70 -5.46
N ALA A 29 6.73 -4.57 -6.78
CA ALA A 29 5.74 -5.16 -7.67
C ALA A 29 5.99 -6.67 -7.79
N SER A 30 4.93 -7.46 -7.71
CA SER A 30 4.91 -8.90 -7.94
C SER A 30 3.82 -9.24 -8.97
N MET A 31 3.87 -10.46 -9.50
CA MET A 31 2.92 -10.96 -10.50
C MET A 31 1.46 -10.88 -10.03
N TRP A 32 1.23 -11.03 -8.72
CA TRP A 32 -0.09 -11.08 -8.11
C TRP A 32 -0.46 -9.82 -7.33
N GLY A 33 0.35 -8.77 -7.38
CA GLY A 33 0.10 -7.52 -6.66
C GLY A 33 1.35 -6.91 -6.05
N MET A 34 1.19 -6.07 -5.04
CA MET A 34 2.32 -5.46 -4.32
C MET A 34 2.72 -6.34 -3.15
N GLU A 35 4.02 -6.54 -2.98
CA GLU A 35 4.61 -7.09 -1.76
C GLU A 35 5.07 -5.95 -0.87
N TYR A 36 4.96 -6.14 0.43
CA TYR A 36 5.28 -5.14 1.44
C TYR A 36 6.33 -5.68 2.39
N TYR A 37 7.25 -4.82 2.74
CA TYR A 37 8.33 -5.14 3.67
C TYR A 37 8.43 -4.01 4.68
N GLN A 38 8.73 -4.39 5.91
CA GLN A 38 9.12 -3.49 6.98
C GLN A 38 10.59 -3.75 7.23
N ASP A 39 11.42 -2.79 6.86
CA ASP A 39 12.85 -2.99 6.68
C ASP A 39 13.11 -4.21 5.77
N ASP A 40 13.70 -5.30 6.29
CA ASP A 40 13.99 -6.53 5.55
C ASP A 40 12.95 -7.66 5.72
N GLN A 41 11.92 -7.45 6.56
CA GLN A 41 10.92 -8.48 6.85
C GLN A 41 9.67 -8.29 6.01
N LYS A 42 9.27 -9.34 5.29
CA LYS A 42 8.01 -9.35 4.53
C LYS A 42 6.84 -9.29 5.51
N ILE A 43 5.94 -8.34 5.29
CA ILE A 43 4.71 -8.18 6.07
C ILE A 43 3.48 -8.31 5.18
N THR A 44 2.34 -8.63 5.78
CA THR A 44 1.12 -8.82 5.01
C THR A 44 0.45 -7.48 4.70
N LYS A 45 -0.40 -7.47 3.66
CA LYS A 45 -1.25 -6.31 3.34
C LYS A 45 -2.12 -5.88 4.54
N LYS A 46 -2.52 -6.84 5.39
CA LYS A 46 -3.30 -6.58 6.61
C LYS A 46 -2.44 -5.83 7.63
N ASP A 47 -1.21 -6.25 7.86
CA ASP A 47 -0.30 -5.61 8.82
C ASP A 47 -0.03 -4.16 8.40
N VAL A 48 0.21 -3.91 7.12
CA VAL A 48 0.37 -2.55 6.57
C VAL A 48 -0.87 -1.70 6.83
N LYS A 49 -2.07 -2.26 6.59
CA LYS A 49 -3.33 -1.56 6.83
C LYS A 49 -3.50 -1.22 8.31
N ASP A 50 -3.17 -2.14 9.20
CA ASP A 50 -3.27 -1.94 10.65
C ASP A 50 -2.27 -0.86 11.11
N LEU A 51 -1.06 -0.81 10.55
CA LEU A 51 -0.11 0.28 10.78
C LEU A 51 -0.66 1.63 10.29
N PHE A 52 -1.25 1.67 9.09
CA PHE A 52 -1.74 2.90 8.48
C PHE A 52 -3.02 3.41 9.15
N SER A 53 -3.84 2.53 9.73
CA SER A 53 -5.08 2.92 10.42
C SER A 53 -4.87 3.85 11.62
N LYS A 54 -3.65 3.90 12.17
CA LYS A 54 -3.25 4.79 13.27
C LYS A 54 -3.11 6.26 12.84
N ASN A 55 -2.99 6.53 11.54
CA ASN A 55 -2.88 7.88 10.99
C ASN A 55 -3.95 8.07 9.90
N GLU A 56 -4.92 8.93 10.16
CA GLU A 56 -6.07 9.14 9.26
C GLU A 56 -5.65 9.59 7.85
N GLU A 57 -4.64 10.46 7.73
CA GLU A 57 -4.15 10.94 6.43
C GLU A 57 -3.59 9.78 5.58
N VAL A 58 -2.76 8.93 6.21
CA VAL A 58 -2.17 7.75 5.57
C VAL A 58 -3.26 6.75 5.20
N TYR A 59 -4.18 6.49 6.13
CA TYR A 59 -5.28 5.56 5.96
C TYR A 59 -6.22 5.96 4.82
N MET A 60 -6.47 7.25 4.63
CA MET A 60 -7.29 7.75 3.52
C MET A 60 -6.71 7.42 2.15
N HIS A 61 -5.39 7.53 1.98
CA HIS A 61 -4.72 7.12 0.75
C HIS A 61 -4.80 5.60 0.52
N TRP A 62 -4.69 4.82 1.60
CA TRP A 62 -4.83 3.37 1.55
C TRP A 62 -6.25 2.92 1.17
N LYS A 63 -7.27 3.48 1.83
CA LYS A 63 -8.68 3.21 1.52
C LYS A 63 -9.01 3.55 0.06
N LYS A 64 -8.52 4.69 -0.43
CA LYS A 64 -8.66 5.08 -1.84
C LYS A 64 -8.01 4.07 -2.79
N ALA A 65 -6.90 3.46 -2.40
CA ALA A 65 -6.29 2.40 -3.20
C ALA A 65 -7.15 1.14 -3.22
N ASP A 66 -7.65 0.70 -2.07
CA ASP A 66 -8.51 -0.49 -1.99
C ASP A 66 -9.81 -0.32 -2.79
N THR A 67 -10.45 0.85 -2.75
CA THR A 67 -11.61 1.12 -3.59
C THR A 67 -11.29 1.01 -5.09
N LYS A 68 -10.16 1.57 -5.52
CA LYS A 68 -9.75 1.47 -6.93
C LYS A 68 -9.39 0.05 -7.34
N GLU A 69 -8.79 -0.73 -6.45
CA GLU A 69 -8.50 -2.14 -6.67
C GLU A 69 -9.79 -2.95 -6.81
N VAL A 70 -10.82 -2.68 -6.01
CA VAL A 70 -12.13 -3.34 -6.15
C VAL A 70 -12.75 -3.01 -7.52
N VAL A 71 -12.74 -1.74 -7.92
CA VAL A 71 -13.23 -1.34 -9.26
C VAL A 71 -12.45 -2.03 -10.37
N ALA A 72 -11.12 -2.10 -10.25
CA ALA A 72 -10.28 -2.82 -11.19
C ALA A 72 -10.62 -4.31 -11.24
N GLY A 73 -10.80 -4.96 -10.08
CA GLY A 73 -11.16 -6.36 -9.97
C GLY A 73 -12.51 -6.66 -10.62
N VAL A 74 -13.53 -5.84 -10.37
CA VAL A 74 -14.85 -5.97 -11.02
C VAL A 74 -14.73 -5.81 -12.53
N ALA A 75 -13.97 -4.82 -13.00
CA ALA A 75 -13.76 -4.60 -14.42
C ALA A 75 -13.03 -5.78 -15.09
N LEU A 76 -11.98 -6.32 -14.47
CA LEU A 76 -11.23 -7.48 -14.98
C LEU A 76 -12.09 -8.76 -14.98
N LEU A 77 -12.90 -8.98 -13.94
CA LEU A 77 -13.86 -10.09 -13.92
C LEU A 77 -14.91 -9.93 -15.04
N GLY A 78 -15.42 -8.71 -15.22
CA GLY A 78 -16.32 -8.38 -16.33
C GLY A 78 -15.67 -8.59 -17.70
N GLN A 79 -14.39 -8.23 -17.86
CA GLN A 79 -13.62 -8.52 -19.07
C GLN A 79 -13.65 -10.02 -19.39
N PHE A 80 -13.35 -10.88 -18.42
CA PHE A 80 -13.35 -12.33 -18.65
C PHE A 80 -14.75 -12.86 -18.94
N ALA A 81 -15.76 -12.49 -18.16
CA ALA A 81 -17.12 -12.96 -18.35
C ALA A 81 -17.67 -12.61 -19.74
N VAL A 82 -17.54 -11.34 -20.14
CA VAL A 82 -18.04 -10.86 -21.42
C VAL A 82 -17.14 -11.33 -22.57
N GLY A 83 -15.84 -11.50 -22.34
CA GLY A 83 -14.91 -12.06 -23.33
C GLY A 83 -15.21 -13.53 -23.63
N ILE A 84 -15.47 -14.34 -22.61
CA ILE A 84 -15.88 -15.74 -22.75
C ILE A 84 -17.21 -15.82 -23.51
N TRP A 85 -18.17 -14.95 -23.19
CA TRP A 85 -19.42 -14.88 -23.95
C TRP A 85 -19.18 -14.53 -25.43
N GLY A 86 -18.33 -13.54 -25.73
CA GLY A 86 -17.96 -13.22 -27.11
C GLY A 86 -17.32 -14.39 -27.86
N ILE A 87 -16.44 -15.14 -27.19
CA ILE A 87 -15.83 -16.34 -27.76
C ILE A 87 -16.87 -17.43 -27.97
N SER A 88 -17.82 -17.63 -27.03
CA SER A 88 -18.87 -18.64 -27.16
C SER A 88 -19.79 -18.37 -28.36
N GLU A 89 -20.06 -17.10 -28.69
CA GLU A 89 -20.81 -16.72 -29.90
C GLU A 89 -20.05 -17.06 -31.18
N LEU A 90 -18.71 -16.94 -31.18
CA LEU A 90 -17.89 -17.27 -32.34
C LEU A 90 -17.80 -18.77 -32.61
N ILE A 91 -17.70 -19.57 -31.55
CA ILE A 91 -17.58 -21.04 -31.64
C ILE A 91 -18.94 -21.75 -31.59
N ASN A 92 -20.04 -21.01 -31.61
CA ASN A 92 -21.38 -21.59 -31.58
C ASN A 92 -21.59 -22.50 -32.81
N ASP A 93 -21.92 -23.77 -32.59
CA ASP A 93 -22.04 -24.80 -33.64
C ASP A 93 -23.45 -24.92 -34.24
N ASP A 94 -24.35 -23.96 -33.96
CA ASP A 94 -25.68 -23.97 -34.58
C ASP A 94 -25.60 -23.93 -36.12
N PRO A 95 -26.15 -24.94 -36.83
CA PRO A 95 -26.08 -25.03 -38.29
C PRO A 95 -26.91 -23.96 -39.00
N ASN A 96 -27.82 -23.26 -38.29
CA ASN A 96 -28.67 -22.21 -38.85
C ASN A 96 -28.00 -20.83 -38.82
N LEU A 97 -26.87 -20.69 -38.12
CA LEU A 97 -26.16 -19.43 -37.95
C LEU A 97 -25.01 -19.32 -38.96
N SER A 98 -25.05 -18.30 -39.82
CA SER A 98 -23.94 -17.96 -40.69
C SER A 98 -22.74 -17.44 -39.88
N ASN A 99 -21.52 -17.64 -40.38
CA ASN A 99 -20.30 -17.07 -39.81
C ASN A 99 -20.40 -15.54 -39.63
N ARG A 100 -21.15 -14.87 -40.51
CA ARG A 100 -21.39 -13.41 -40.40
C ARG A 100 -22.26 -13.06 -39.19
N ASP A 101 -23.28 -13.87 -38.89
CA ASP A 101 -24.18 -13.64 -37.77
C ASP A 101 -23.49 -13.95 -36.44
N LYS A 102 -22.69 -15.04 -36.40
CA LYS A 102 -21.79 -15.35 -35.26
C LYS A 102 -20.85 -14.18 -34.95
N ALA A 103 -20.17 -13.65 -35.97
CA ALA A 103 -19.30 -12.49 -35.81
C ALA A 103 -20.04 -11.24 -35.32
N LYS A 104 -21.24 -10.98 -35.84
CA LYS A 104 -22.07 -9.84 -35.43
C LYS A 104 -22.50 -9.94 -33.97
N ASN A 105 -22.88 -11.13 -33.52
CA ASN A 105 -23.28 -11.39 -32.13
C ASN A 105 -22.07 -11.30 -31.17
N ALA A 106 -20.91 -11.77 -31.60
CA ALA A 106 -19.68 -11.74 -30.81
C ALA A 106 -19.06 -10.34 -30.66
N ILE A 107 -19.28 -9.44 -31.63
CA ILE A 107 -18.55 -8.15 -31.68
C ILE A 107 -18.83 -7.26 -30.47
N GLY A 108 -20.09 -7.26 -29.99
CA GLY A 108 -20.51 -6.47 -28.83
C GLY A 108 -19.81 -6.94 -27.55
N PRO A 109 -19.93 -8.23 -27.19
CA PRO A 109 -19.20 -8.79 -26.06
C PRO A 109 -17.68 -8.63 -26.16
N LEU A 110 -17.06 -8.87 -27.32
CA LEU A 110 -15.60 -8.72 -27.47
C LEU A 110 -15.16 -7.25 -27.29
N ALA A 111 -15.90 -6.29 -27.85
CA ALA A 111 -15.64 -4.87 -27.62
C ALA A 111 -15.84 -4.49 -26.14
N GLY A 112 -16.88 -5.03 -25.49
CA GLY A 112 -17.12 -4.86 -24.06
C GLY A 112 -15.98 -5.42 -23.20
N SER A 113 -15.43 -6.59 -23.56
CA SER A 113 -14.28 -7.20 -22.91
C SER A 113 -13.04 -6.30 -22.99
N LEU A 114 -12.72 -5.79 -24.18
CA LEU A 114 -11.61 -4.86 -24.38
C LEU A 114 -11.79 -3.57 -23.56
N GLY A 115 -12.99 -2.99 -23.57
CA GLY A 115 -13.32 -1.80 -22.79
C GLY A 115 -13.17 -2.02 -21.29
N ALA A 116 -13.68 -3.13 -20.77
CA ALA A 116 -13.54 -3.53 -19.37
C ALA A 116 -12.08 -3.74 -18.98
N GLY A 117 -11.26 -4.33 -19.85
CA GLY A 117 -9.82 -4.50 -19.61
C GLY A 117 -9.06 -3.19 -19.53
N ILE A 118 -9.39 -2.21 -20.38
CA ILE A 118 -8.80 -0.86 -20.31
C ILE A 118 -9.16 -0.20 -18.98
N ILE A 119 -10.44 -0.25 -18.57
CA ILE A 119 -10.90 0.31 -17.30
C ILE A 119 -10.17 -0.38 -16.13
N GLY A 120 -10.10 -1.71 -16.15
CA GLY A 120 -9.39 -2.51 -15.15
C GLY A 120 -7.92 -2.09 -15.01
N ALA A 121 -7.20 -1.97 -16.12
CA ALA A 121 -5.80 -1.55 -16.14
C ALA A 121 -5.59 -0.13 -15.59
N ILE A 122 -6.45 0.83 -15.98
CA ILE A 122 -6.39 2.22 -15.49
C ILE A 122 -6.58 2.25 -13.97
N PHE A 123 -7.60 1.58 -13.46
CA PHE A 123 -7.91 1.58 -12.04
C PHE A 123 -6.85 0.82 -11.22
N LEU A 124 -6.29 -0.28 -11.74
CA LEU A 124 -5.22 -1.02 -11.09
C LEU A 124 -3.94 -0.18 -10.96
N ASN A 125 -3.52 0.49 -12.04
CA ASN A 125 -2.38 1.41 -12.00
C ASN A 125 -2.65 2.57 -11.03
N SER A 126 -3.86 3.10 -11.04
CA SER A 126 -4.29 4.18 -10.14
C SER A 126 -4.32 3.73 -8.66
N ALA A 127 -4.66 2.47 -8.39
CA ALA A 127 -4.60 1.86 -7.06
C ALA A 127 -3.15 1.74 -6.58
N ASN A 128 -2.25 1.26 -7.43
CA ASN A 128 -0.82 1.15 -7.12
C ASN A 128 -0.18 2.51 -6.83
N LYS A 129 -0.54 3.55 -7.59
CA LYS A 129 -0.11 4.93 -7.29
C LYS A 129 -0.61 5.42 -5.93
N SER A 130 -1.87 5.15 -5.59
CA SER A 130 -2.43 5.48 -4.27
C SER A 130 -1.70 4.75 -3.13
N ARG A 131 -1.34 3.47 -3.31
CA ARG A 131 -0.57 2.68 -2.32
C ARG A 131 0.80 3.28 -2.08
N LYS A 132 1.53 3.59 -3.15
CA LYS A 132 2.84 4.23 -3.06
C LYS A 132 2.74 5.57 -2.31
N ARG A 133 1.68 6.35 -2.54
CA ARG A 133 1.45 7.60 -1.78
C ARG A 133 1.18 7.36 -0.30
N ALA A 134 0.41 6.32 0.06
CA ALA A 134 0.19 5.97 1.47
C ALA A 134 1.52 5.61 2.16
N ILE A 135 2.34 4.77 1.52
CA ILE A 135 3.67 4.38 2.03
C ILE A 135 4.57 5.60 2.19
N LEU A 136 4.67 6.46 1.17
CA LEU A 136 5.47 7.67 1.27
C LEU A 136 4.97 8.62 2.37
N SER A 137 3.65 8.75 2.54
CA SER A 137 3.09 9.59 3.59
C SER A 137 3.39 9.03 4.98
N TYR A 138 3.36 7.71 5.15
CA TYR A 138 3.79 7.04 6.37
C TYR A 138 5.28 7.27 6.63
N ASN A 139 6.16 7.02 5.65
CA ASN A 139 7.61 7.13 5.84
C ASN A 139 8.07 8.58 6.08
N LYS A 140 7.34 9.59 5.58
CA LYS A 140 7.65 11.02 5.81
C LYS A 140 7.75 11.39 7.29
N GLN A 141 7.10 10.66 8.19
CA GLN A 141 7.20 10.93 9.62
C GLN A 141 8.61 10.64 10.19
N PHE A 142 9.39 9.81 9.48
CA PHE A 142 10.76 9.45 9.84
C PHE A 142 11.80 10.36 9.18
N ASP A 143 11.48 10.96 8.02
CA ASP A 143 12.33 11.93 7.32
C ASP A 143 12.40 13.30 8.01
N LYS A 144 11.36 13.68 8.77
CA LYS A 144 11.33 14.96 9.46
C LYS A 144 12.30 14.95 10.64
N LYS A 145 13.52 15.46 10.41
CA LYS A 145 14.38 15.96 11.49
C LYS A 145 13.53 16.92 12.34
N THR A 146 13.35 16.62 13.62
CA THR A 146 12.66 17.51 14.55
C THR A 146 13.26 18.92 14.42
N THR A 147 12.42 19.94 14.25
CA THR A 147 12.86 21.34 14.18
C THR A 147 13.64 21.72 15.44
N PHE A 148 13.39 21.01 16.54
CA PHE A 148 14.15 21.14 17.75
C PHE A 148 15.25 20.06 17.86
N ARG A 149 16.43 20.47 18.34
CA ARG A 149 17.47 19.56 18.84
C ARG A 149 17.54 19.66 20.35
N LEU A 150 17.68 18.48 20.98
CA LEU A 150 18.08 18.39 22.38
C LEU A 150 19.60 18.52 22.43
N GLU A 151 20.09 19.62 23.01
CA GLU A 151 21.51 19.81 23.28
C GLU A 151 21.80 19.62 24.77
N PRO A 152 22.86 18.86 25.13
CA PRO A 152 23.29 18.78 26.52
C PRO A 152 23.81 20.14 26.97
N VAL A 153 23.30 20.63 28.09
CA VAL A 153 23.78 21.86 28.73
C VAL A 153 24.34 21.50 30.08
N ALA A 154 25.60 21.84 30.29
CA ALA A 154 26.27 21.71 31.58
C ALA A 154 26.54 23.12 32.12
N ASN A 155 26.06 23.42 33.32
CA ASN A 155 26.45 24.60 34.07
C ASN A 155 26.94 24.23 35.48
N GLY A 156 27.40 25.21 36.25
CA GLY A 156 27.88 25.00 37.63
C GLY A 156 26.86 24.38 38.60
N SER A 157 25.59 24.28 38.20
CA SER A 157 24.48 23.74 39.00
C SER A 157 23.99 22.35 38.53
N GLY A 158 24.54 21.80 37.44
CA GLY A 158 24.23 20.44 36.98
C GLY A 158 24.21 20.24 35.46
N PHE A 159 23.78 19.04 35.05
CA PHE A 159 23.57 18.64 33.67
C PHE A 159 22.07 18.64 33.33
N GLY A 160 21.70 19.23 32.20
CA GLY A 160 20.34 19.23 31.67
C GLY A 160 20.31 19.09 30.15
N LEU A 161 19.11 19.04 29.58
CA LEU A 161 18.88 19.08 28.14
C LEU A 161 18.13 20.37 27.81
N ALA A 162 18.67 21.17 26.90
CA ALA A 162 17.96 22.33 26.35
C ALA A 162 17.30 21.96 25.04
N ILE A 163 16.08 22.47 24.85
CA ILE A 163 15.37 22.44 23.57
C ILE A 163 15.83 23.67 22.80
N LYS A 164 16.64 23.48 21.76
CA LYS A 164 16.97 24.54 20.78
C LYS A 164 16.11 24.36 19.54
N TRP A 165 15.56 25.47 19.06
CA TRP A 165 14.75 25.59 17.84
C TRP A 165 15.61 26.03 16.65
#